data_AF-A0A640V379-F1
#
_entry.id   AF-A0A640V379-F1
#
_cell.length_a   1.000
_cell.length_b   1.000
_cell.length_c   1.000
_cell.angle_alpha   90.00
_cell.angle_beta   90.00
_cell.angle_gamma   90.00
#
_symmetry.space_group_name_H-M   'P 1'
#
loop_
_entity.id
_entity.type
_entity.pdbx_description
1 polymer ?
#
loop_
_entity_poly.entity_id
_entity_poly.type
_entity_poly.pdbx_seq_one_letter_code
_entity_poly.pdbx_strand_id
1 'polypeptide(L)'
;MFQLVYAALALAAEEHDDEGEQREGGYLQLVVGREYRPQCSAMVGDCGAVLREVIRSPVDDMAFGEALETVLRDLQAQCAVQPHVREDDRFGVTLWAPDGSAQGLNSLLRGTAAERLVYLADQVQDWAVEALWSEGASAVWPQCPTHPDTHPLTATVRTDTAVWVCPKRGTAVARIGELQTQ
;
A
#
# COMPACT_ATOMS: atom_id res chain seq x y z
N MET A 1 6.50 -21.22 12.74
CA MET A 1 6.02 -22.01 11.59
C MET A 1 4.78 -21.30 11.05
N PHE A 2 5.00 -20.21 10.30
CA PHE A 2 3.93 -19.41 9.69
C PHE A 2 4.23 -19.37 8.19
N GLN A 3 3.28 -19.87 7.40
CA GLN A 3 3.32 -19.83 5.94
C GLN A 3 2.31 -18.80 5.44
N LEU A 4 2.82 -17.93 4.56
CA LEU A 4 2.21 -17.42 3.33
C LEU A 4 0.98 -16.50 3.43
N VAL A 5 1.29 -15.20 3.42
CA VAL A 5 0.98 -14.22 2.37
C VAL A 5 -0.34 -14.42 1.60
N TYR A 6 -1.20 -13.41 1.76
CA TYR A 6 -2.45 -13.10 1.08
C TYR A 6 -2.43 -13.37 -0.44
N ALA A 7 -3.46 -14.09 -0.91
CA ALA A 7 -3.91 -14.11 -2.29
C ALA A 7 -5.19 -13.27 -2.45
N ALA A 8 -5.25 -12.56 -3.57
CA ALA A 8 -6.21 -11.51 -3.91
C ALA A 8 -7.68 -11.96 -3.95
N LEU A 9 -8.57 -11.04 -3.55
CA LEU A 9 -10.01 -11.11 -3.80
C LEU A 9 -10.30 -11.16 -5.30
N ALA A 10 -11.01 -12.18 -5.73
CA ALA A 10 -11.87 -12.15 -6.91
C ALA A 10 -13.30 -12.47 -6.44
N LEU A 11 -14.09 -11.41 -6.19
CA LEU A 11 -15.53 -11.51 -6.08
C LEU A 11 -16.09 -11.66 -7.49
N ALA A 12 -16.51 -12.87 -7.87
CA ALA A 12 -17.46 -13.06 -8.95
C ALA A 12 -18.85 -13.07 -8.32
N ALA A 13 -19.64 -12.07 -8.70
CA ALA A 13 -21.06 -11.99 -8.38
C ALA A 13 -21.81 -13.14 -9.07
N GLU A 14 -22.54 -13.91 -8.27
CA GLU A 14 -23.66 -14.74 -8.73
C GLU A 14 -24.85 -13.82 -8.94
N GLU A 15 -25.40 -13.66 -10.15
CA GLU A 15 -26.81 -13.29 -10.30
C GLU A 15 -27.45 -14.04 -11.47
N HIS A 16 -28.62 -14.57 -11.14
CA HIS A 16 -29.63 -15.20 -11.97
C HIS A 16 -30.31 -14.16 -12.87
N ASP A 17 -30.68 -14.58 -14.08
CA ASP A 17 -31.50 -13.84 -15.03
C ASP A 17 -32.92 -13.58 -14.48
N ASP A 18 -33.35 -12.31 -14.46
CA ASP A 18 -34.78 -11.97 -14.53
C ASP A 18 -35.01 -10.57 -15.17
N GLU A 19 -35.79 -10.59 -16.25
CA GLU A 19 -36.66 -9.59 -16.89
C GLU A 19 -36.19 -8.18 -17.34
N GLY A 20 -36.58 -7.84 -18.58
CA GLY A 20 -37.51 -6.72 -18.76
C GLY A 20 -37.00 -5.38 -19.30
N GLU A 21 -37.26 -5.16 -20.59
CA GLU A 21 -37.94 -3.97 -21.15
C GLU A 21 -37.40 -2.54 -20.86
N GLN A 22 -36.74 -1.94 -21.88
CA GLN A 22 -36.87 -0.55 -22.40
C GLN A 22 -36.87 0.63 -21.39
N ARG A 23 -36.05 1.69 -21.48
CA ARG A 23 -35.86 2.62 -22.61
C ARG A 23 -34.86 3.77 -22.28
N GLU A 24 -34.15 4.22 -23.32
CA GLU A 24 -33.56 5.57 -23.58
C GLU A 24 -32.41 6.14 -22.69
N GLY A 25 -31.24 6.35 -23.32
CA GLY A 25 -30.19 7.27 -22.85
C GLY A 25 -28.77 6.82 -23.22
N GLY A 26 -28.24 7.33 -24.34
CA GLY A 26 -27.02 6.80 -24.97
C GLY A 26 -25.72 6.92 -24.18
N TYR A 27 -24.91 5.86 -24.26
CA TYR A 27 -23.45 5.94 -24.38
C TYR A 27 -22.93 4.62 -24.97
N LEU A 28 -21.87 4.71 -25.77
CA LEU A 28 -21.30 3.65 -26.62
C LEU A 28 -21.13 2.30 -25.91
N GLN A 29 -21.87 1.30 -26.38
CA GLN A 29 -21.75 -0.09 -25.99
C GLN A 29 -20.73 -0.78 -26.91
N LEU A 30 -19.55 -1.10 -26.38
CA LEU A 30 -18.63 -2.04 -27.01
C LEU A 30 -19.23 -3.44 -26.86
N VAL A 31 -19.90 -3.90 -27.91
CA VAL A 31 -20.38 -5.27 -28.06
C VAL A 31 -19.17 -6.19 -28.16
N VAL A 32 -18.92 -7.00 -27.14
CA VAL A 32 -18.03 -8.17 -27.24
C VAL A 32 -18.92 -9.40 -27.24
N GLY A 33 -19.20 -9.89 -28.45
CA GLY A 33 -20.04 -11.06 -28.66
C GLY A 33 -19.74 -11.77 -29.97
N ARG A 34 -18.99 -12.87 -29.85
CA ARG A 34 -18.90 -14.05 -30.74
C ARG A 34 -18.27 -13.93 -32.13
N GLU A 35 -17.26 -14.79 -32.29
CA GLU A 35 -16.81 -15.52 -33.48
C GLU A 35 -17.12 -14.93 -34.86
N TYR A 36 -16.08 -14.37 -35.48
CA TYR A 36 -15.97 -14.27 -36.93
C TYR A 36 -14.62 -14.87 -37.36
N ARG A 37 -14.63 -16.08 -37.91
CA ARG A 37 -13.60 -16.52 -38.87
C ARG A 37 -14.16 -16.22 -40.26
N PRO A 38 -13.41 -15.49 -41.10
CA PRO A 38 -12.65 -16.20 -42.10
C PRO A 38 -11.23 -15.66 -42.35
N GLN A 39 -10.49 -16.50 -43.03
CA GLN A 39 -9.15 -16.35 -43.59
C GLN A 39 -8.83 -14.95 -44.14
N CYS A 40 -7.68 -14.38 -43.74
CA CYS A 40 -6.71 -13.83 -44.68
C CYS A 40 -5.33 -13.70 -44.01
N SER A 41 -4.31 -14.00 -44.81
CA SER A 41 -2.92 -14.16 -44.45
C SER A 41 -2.21 -12.83 -44.16
N ALA A 42 -1.19 -12.90 -43.30
CA ALA A 42 -0.05 -11.98 -43.17
C ALA A 42 -0.33 -10.53 -42.70
N MET A 43 0.00 -10.23 -41.44
CA MET A 43 1.18 -9.40 -41.07
C MET A 43 1.34 -9.42 -39.55
N VAL A 44 2.53 -9.81 -39.10
CA VAL A 44 2.93 -9.83 -37.70
C VAL A 44 3.19 -8.37 -37.29
N GLY A 45 2.28 -7.79 -36.51
CA GLY A 45 2.41 -6.47 -35.92
C GLY A 45 2.13 -6.57 -34.42
N ASP A 46 3.16 -6.24 -33.64
CA ASP A 46 3.22 -6.27 -32.18
C ASP A 46 2.07 -5.50 -31.50
N CYS A 47 1.08 -6.23 -30.96
CA CYS A 47 0.00 -5.69 -30.12
C CYS A 47 0.33 -5.77 -28.62
N GLY A 48 1.56 -6.14 -28.22
CA GLY A 48 1.95 -6.32 -26.83
C GLY A 48 2.43 -5.06 -26.12
N ALA A 49 2.72 -3.98 -26.86
CA ALA A 49 3.39 -2.80 -26.32
C ALA A 49 2.46 -1.77 -25.64
N VAL A 50 1.15 -1.78 -25.91
CA VAL A 50 0.26 -0.67 -25.50
C VAL A 50 -0.29 -0.82 -24.07
N LEU A 51 -0.15 -2.00 -23.44
CA LEU A 51 -0.69 -2.26 -22.09
C LEU A 51 0.31 -2.02 -20.94
N ARG A 52 1.55 -1.62 -21.23
CA ARG A 52 2.55 -1.32 -20.17
C ARG A 52 2.74 0.16 -19.87
N GLU A 53 2.18 1.05 -20.69
CA GLU A 53 2.54 2.49 -20.65
C GLU A 53 1.45 3.40 -20.04
N VAL A 54 0.37 2.85 -19.47
CA VAL A 54 -0.82 3.65 -19.10
C VAL A 54 -1.01 3.89 -17.58
N ILE A 55 -0.25 3.29 -16.66
CA ILE A 55 -0.52 3.49 -15.21
C ILE A 55 0.75 3.73 -14.39
N ARG A 56 1.43 4.85 -14.63
CA ARG A 56 2.19 5.55 -13.61
C ARG A 56 2.11 7.03 -13.92
N SER A 57 1.12 7.71 -13.34
CA SER A 57 1.03 9.17 -13.45
C SER A 57 2.17 9.76 -12.61
N PRO A 58 2.96 10.71 -13.12
CA PRO A 58 4.07 11.32 -12.37
C PRO A 58 3.62 12.03 -11.08
N VAL A 59 2.32 12.30 -10.92
CA VAL A 59 1.74 12.87 -9.69
C VAL A 59 1.65 11.84 -8.56
N ASP A 60 1.56 10.54 -8.89
CA ASP A 60 1.49 9.47 -7.89
C ASP A 60 2.85 9.26 -7.21
N ASP A 61 3.95 9.41 -7.95
CA ASP A 61 5.31 9.23 -7.44
C ASP A 61 5.72 10.35 -6.45
N MET A 62 5.34 11.60 -6.72
CA MET A 62 5.64 12.73 -5.81
C MET A 62 4.82 12.64 -4.51
N ALA A 63 3.52 12.35 -4.62
CA ALA A 63 2.65 12.19 -3.46
C ALA A 63 3.07 10.99 -2.60
N PHE A 64 3.57 9.92 -3.22
CA PHE A 64 4.15 8.78 -2.52
C PHE A 64 5.41 9.18 -1.75
N GLY A 65 6.33 9.92 -2.38
CA GLY A 65 7.57 10.38 -1.76
C GLY A 65 7.30 11.23 -0.51
N GLU A 66 6.42 12.23 -0.60
CA GLU A 66 6.05 13.09 0.54
C GLU A 66 5.39 12.31 1.68
N ALA A 67 4.52 11.35 1.33
CA ALA A 67 3.86 10.50 2.33
C ALA A 67 4.88 9.58 3.01
N LEU A 68 5.81 8.98 2.25
CA LEU A 68 6.86 8.14 2.81
C LEU A 68 7.80 8.94 3.73
N GLU A 69 8.25 10.12 3.30
CA GLU A 69 9.07 11.02 4.13
C GLU A 69 8.38 11.36 5.46
N THR A 70 7.06 11.53 5.43
CA THR A 70 6.25 11.78 6.63
C THR A 70 6.34 10.61 7.61
N VAL A 71 6.18 9.37 7.16
CA VAL A 71 6.32 8.17 8.03
C VAL A 71 7.77 7.98 8.48
N LEU A 72 8.75 8.20 7.60
CA LEU A 72 10.17 8.05 7.94
C LEU A 72 10.61 9.02 9.02
N ARG A 73 9.97 10.19 9.15
CA ARG A 73 10.23 11.11 10.27
C ARG A 73 9.91 10.48 11.63
N ASP A 74 8.81 9.76 11.73
CA ASP A 74 8.43 9.05 12.96
C ASP A 74 9.38 7.88 13.24
N LEU A 75 9.78 7.16 12.20
CA LEU A 75 10.76 6.08 12.29
C LEU A 75 12.10 6.60 12.79
N GLN A 76 12.56 7.73 12.26
CA GLN A 76 13.77 8.42 12.73
C GLN A 76 13.65 8.88 14.18
N ALA A 77 12.46 9.32 14.60
CA ALA A 77 12.24 9.81 15.95
C ALA A 77 12.23 8.68 17.01
N GLN A 78 11.69 7.50 16.70
CA GLN A 78 11.40 6.49 17.73
C GLN A 78 11.91 5.07 17.46
N CYS A 79 12.51 4.79 16.29
CA CYS A 79 13.07 3.47 16.01
C CYS A 79 14.57 3.44 16.28
N ALA A 80 15.04 2.41 17.01
CA ALA A 80 16.47 2.19 17.21
C ALA A 80 17.19 1.73 15.93
N VAL A 81 16.44 1.18 14.96
CA VAL A 81 16.97 0.70 13.68
C VAL A 81 16.49 1.61 12.56
N GLN A 82 17.44 2.14 11.78
CA GLN A 82 17.17 3.08 10.70
C GLN A 82 17.37 2.39 9.34
N PRO A 83 16.42 2.52 8.41
CA PRO A 83 16.53 1.90 7.11
C PRO A 83 17.52 2.65 6.23
N HIS A 84 18.16 1.92 5.34
CA HIS A 84 18.74 2.52 4.16
C HIS A 84 17.73 2.45 3.01
N VAL A 85 17.18 3.61 2.63
CA VAL A 85 16.15 3.74 1.61
C VAL A 85 16.80 3.71 0.22
N ARG A 86 16.31 2.84 -0.66
CA ARG A 86 16.77 2.75 -2.06
C ARG A 86 15.59 2.71 -3.01
N GLU A 87 15.75 3.36 -4.15
CA GLU A 87 14.87 3.19 -5.30
C GLU A 87 15.38 2.02 -6.15
N ASP A 88 14.44 1.20 -6.63
CA ASP A 88 14.68 0.04 -7.49
C ASP A 88 13.64 0.04 -8.63
N ASP A 89 14.11 -0.11 -9.87
CA ASP A 89 13.25 -0.04 -11.06
C ASP A 89 12.17 -1.14 -11.10
N ARG A 90 12.38 -2.25 -10.38
CA ARG A 90 11.49 -3.42 -10.37
C ARG A 90 10.51 -3.38 -9.19
N PHE A 91 10.93 -2.87 -8.03
CA PHE A 91 10.17 -2.92 -6.79
C PHE A 91 9.73 -1.55 -6.27
N GLY A 92 10.12 -0.46 -6.92
CA GLY A 92 9.88 0.90 -6.42
C GLY A 92 10.81 1.21 -5.24
N VAL A 93 10.28 1.78 -4.16
CA VAL A 93 11.10 2.09 -2.98
C VAL A 93 11.28 0.87 -2.09
N THR A 94 12.51 0.59 -1.67
CA THR A 94 12.87 -0.53 -0.79
C THR A 94 13.56 -0.01 0.47
N LEU A 95 13.14 -0.52 1.63
CA LEU A 95 13.78 -0.30 2.92
C LEU A 95 14.74 -1.45 3.22
N TRP A 96 16.03 -1.14 3.37
CA TRP A 96 17.06 -2.12 3.72
C TRP A 96 17.42 -2.02 5.20
N ALA A 97 17.43 -3.15 5.91
CA ALA A 97 17.89 -3.26 7.28
C ALA A 97 19.41 -3.49 7.36
N PRO A 98 20.05 -3.23 8.52
CA PRO A 98 21.49 -3.41 8.70
C PRO A 98 21.98 -4.85 8.47
N ASP A 99 21.14 -5.85 8.72
CA ASP A 99 21.42 -7.27 8.50
C ASP A 99 21.40 -7.68 7.00
N GLY A 100 21.09 -6.74 6.11
CA GLY A 100 21.00 -6.96 4.66
C GLY A 100 19.64 -7.48 4.19
N SER A 101 18.67 -7.67 5.09
CA SER A 101 17.28 -7.92 4.70
C SER A 101 16.62 -6.66 4.13
N ALA A 102 15.54 -6.84 3.37
CA ALA A 102 14.88 -5.75 2.66
C ALA A 102 13.38 -5.96 2.52
N GLN A 103 12.65 -4.84 2.49
CA GLN A 103 11.22 -4.81 2.20
C GLN A 103 10.91 -3.76 1.13
N GLY A 104 10.28 -4.18 0.03
CA GLY A 104 9.71 -3.27 -0.96
C GLY A 104 8.42 -2.64 -0.45
N LEU A 105 8.24 -1.34 -0.70
CA LEU A 105 7.05 -0.59 -0.36
C LEU A 105 6.13 -0.48 -1.58
N ASN A 106 4.85 -0.75 -1.36
CA ASN A 106 3.82 -0.62 -2.37
C ASN A 106 3.12 0.74 -2.24
N SER A 107 2.81 1.36 -3.38
CA SER A 107 1.89 2.50 -3.42
C SER A 107 0.45 2.01 -3.43
N LEU A 108 -0.40 2.59 -2.58
CA LEU A 108 -1.83 2.38 -2.65
C LEU A 108 -2.41 3.25 -3.77
N LEU A 109 -2.76 2.61 -4.89
CA LEU A 109 -3.24 3.28 -6.11
C LEU A 109 -4.57 4.05 -5.93
N ARG A 110 -5.32 3.83 -4.85
CA ARG A 110 -6.64 4.46 -4.59
C ARG A 110 -6.82 4.80 -3.12
N GLY A 111 -7.41 5.96 -2.84
CA GLY A 111 -7.72 6.41 -1.49
C GLY A 111 -7.50 7.91 -1.32
N THR A 112 -7.84 8.42 -0.14
CA THR A 112 -7.47 9.77 0.33
C THR A 112 -5.96 9.83 0.64
N ALA A 113 -5.44 11.03 0.84
CA ALA A 113 -4.05 11.20 1.28
C ALA A 113 -3.82 10.56 2.66
N ALA A 114 -4.79 10.66 3.57
CA ALA A 114 -4.72 10.04 4.89
C ALA A 114 -4.70 8.51 4.81
N GLU A 115 -5.51 7.90 3.94
CA GLU A 115 -5.51 6.45 3.72
C GLU A 115 -4.19 5.96 3.13
N ARG A 116 -3.61 6.68 2.16
CA ARG A 116 -2.28 6.36 1.64
C ARG A 116 -1.21 6.43 2.72
N LEU A 117 -1.27 7.44 3.59
CA LEU A 117 -0.30 7.61 4.65
C LEU A 117 -0.40 6.51 5.72
N VAL A 118 -1.62 6.09 6.09
CA VAL A 118 -1.84 4.92 6.95
C VAL A 118 -1.30 3.64 6.32
N TYR A 119 -1.56 3.42 5.04
CA TYR A 119 -1.08 2.23 4.33
C TYR A 119 0.46 2.16 4.26
N LEU A 120 1.13 3.31 4.10
CA LEU A 120 2.59 3.37 4.17
C LEU A 120 3.09 3.17 5.60
N ALA A 121 2.42 3.73 6.59
CA ALA A 121 2.77 3.56 7.99
C ALA A 121 2.71 2.10 8.44
N ASP A 122 1.70 1.34 8.00
CA ASP A 122 1.59 -0.10 8.27
C ASP A 122 2.76 -0.88 7.64
N GLN A 123 3.11 -0.60 6.37
CA GLN A 123 4.24 -1.26 5.72
C GLN A 123 5.59 -0.92 6.40
N VAL A 124 5.82 0.34 6.76
CA VAL A 124 7.03 0.75 7.49
C VAL A 124 7.07 0.10 8.87
N GLN A 125 5.91 -0.07 9.51
CA GLN A 125 5.78 -0.76 10.78
C GLN A 125 6.16 -2.24 10.70
N ASP A 126 5.67 -2.95 9.69
CA ASP A 126 6.06 -4.34 9.44
C ASP A 126 7.60 -4.46 9.27
N TRP A 127 8.19 -3.56 8.48
CA TRP A 127 9.65 -3.52 8.32
C TRP A 127 10.37 -3.28 9.65
N ALA A 128 9.91 -2.30 10.44
CA ALA A 128 10.56 -1.91 11.69
C ALA A 128 10.51 -3.02 12.74
N VAL A 129 9.39 -3.73 12.85
CA VAL A 129 9.21 -4.85 13.79
C VAL A 129 10.22 -5.96 13.50
N GLU A 130 10.36 -6.35 12.24
CA GLU A 130 11.31 -7.40 11.83
C GLU A 130 12.77 -6.92 12.02
N ALA A 131 13.08 -5.68 11.64
CA ALA A 131 14.42 -5.12 11.80
C ALA A 131 14.84 -5.02 13.28
N LEU A 132 13.93 -4.60 14.16
CA LEU A 132 14.16 -4.54 15.61
C LEU A 132 14.36 -5.95 16.19
N TRP A 133 13.59 -6.93 15.74
CA TRP A 133 13.74 -8.32 16.16
C TRP A 133 15.12 -8.89 15.78
N SER A 134 15.58 -8.66 14.54
CA SER A 134 16.91 -9.07 14.08
C SER A 134 18.05 -8.51 14.95
N GLU A 135 17.91 -7.28 15.46
CA GLU A 135 18.88 -6.63 16.33
C GLU A 135 18.73 -7.03 17.82
N GLY A 136 17.79 -7.91 18.16
CA GLY A 136 17.51 -8.32 19.53
C GLY A 136 16.89 -7.22 20.40
N ALA A 137 16.31 -6.19 19.77
CA ALA A 137 15.61 -5.09 20.44
C ALA A 137 14.12 -5.44 20.67
N SER A 138 13.41 -4.58 21.40
CA SER A 138 11.95 -4.66 21.56
C SER A 138 11.29 -4.49 20.19
N ALA A 139 10.65 -5.54 19.68
CA ALA A 139 9.93 -5.54 18.40
C ALA A 139 8.56 -4.83 18.51
N VAL A 140 8.55 -3.69 19.20
CA VAL A 140 7.37 -2.87 19.47
C VAL A 140 7.64 -1.48 18.92
N TRP A 141 7.14 -1.21 17.72
CA TRP A 141 7.25 0.11 17.11
C TRP A 141 5.98 0.49 16.32
N PRO A 142 5.54 1.76 16.35
CA PRO A 142 5.96 2.79 17.30
C PRO A 142 5.51 2.46 18.72
N GLN A 143 6.30 2.83 19.74
CA GLN A 143 5.95 2.50 21.12
C GLN A 143 4.75 3.31 21.62
N CYS A 144 3.83 2.65 22.33
CA CYS A 144 2.77 3.36 23.03
C CYS A 144 3.31 4.05 24.29
N PRO A 145 3.21 5.39 24.44
CA PRO A 145 3.74 6.10 25.62
C PRO A 145 3.02 5.73 26.92
N THR A 146 1.80 5.20 26.83
CA THR A 146 1.03 4.73 27.98
C THR A 146 1.33 3.28 28.35
N HIS A 147 1.84 2.48 27.42
CA HIS A 147 2.13 1.06 27.61
C HIS A 147 3.43 0.70 26.88
N PRO A 148 4.58 1.20 27.38
CA PRO A 148 5.87 0.92 26.77
C PRO A 148 6.09 -0.60 26.70
N ASP A 149 6.79 -1.04 25.64
CA ASP A 149 7.16 -2.44 25.38
C ASP A 149 6.01 -3.46 25.39
N THR A 150 4.76 -3.01 25.32
CA THR A 150 3.59 -3.89 25.43
C THR A 150 2.88 -4.10 24.09
N HIS A 151 2.66 -3.02 23.35
CA HIS A 151 2.03 -3.05 22.04
C HIS A 151 2.45 -1.84 21.22
N PRO A 152 2.51 -2.00 19.90
CA PRO A 152 2.79 -0.87 19.05
C PRO A 152 1.54 -0.01 18.89
N LEU A 153 1.74 1.27 18.57
CA LEU A 153 0.66 2.11 18.07
C LEU A 153 0.16 1.59 16.73
N THR A 154 -1.12 1.77 16.47
CA THR A 154 -1.77 1.40 15.19
C THR A 154 -2.00 2.65 14.37
N ALA A 155 -1.60 2.63 13.09
CA ALA A 155 -1.94 3.69 12.15
C ALA A 155 -3.43 3.61 11.78
N THR A 156 -4.13 4.74 11.73
CA THR A 156 -5.53 4.78 11.31
C THR A 156 -5.95 6.18 10.86
N VAL A 157 -7.06 6.28 10.13
CA VAL A 157 -7.65 7.56 9.74
C VAL A 157 -8.72 7.96 10.77
N ARG A 158 -8.63 9.19 11.28
CA ARG A 158 -9.67 9.82 12.10
C ARG A 158 -10.01 11.19 11.55
N THR A 159 -11.27 11.39 11.19
CA THR A 159 -11.76 12.68 10.67
C THR A 159 -10.84 13.21 9.55
N ASP A 160 -10.54 12.35 8.57
CA ASP A 160 -9.66 12.63 7.43
C ASP A 160 -8.19 12.92 7.77
N THR A 161 -7.74 12.58 8.99
CA THR A 161 -6.34 12.73 9.42
C THR A 161 -5.74 11.37 9.75
N ALA A 162 -4.56 11.06 9.20
CA ALA A 162 -3.79 9.89 9.57
C ALA A 162 -3.15 10.09 10.95
N VAL A 163 -3.41 9.16 11.88
CA VAL A 163 -2.97 9.25 13.28
C VAL A 163 -2.47 7.91 13.79
N TRP A 164 -1.53 7.97 14.73
CA TRP A 164 -1.15 6.86 15.58
C TRP A 164 -2.12 6.74 16.75
N VAL A 165 -2.65 5.55 16.99
CA VAL A 165 -3.64 5.28 18.04
C VAL A 165 -3.16 4.17 18.95
N CYS A 166 -3.41 4.33 20.26
CA CYS A 166 -3.22 3.24 21.21
C CYS A 166 -4.32 2.18 21.00
N PRO A 167 -4.01 0.94 20.57
CA PRO A 167 -5.04 -0.07 20.31
C PRO A 167 -5.81 -0.48 21.56
N LYS A 168 -5.19 -0.40 22.75
CA LYS A 168 -5.88 -0.71 24.02
C LYS A 168 -6.88 0.36 24.47
N ARG A 169 -6.63 1.63 24.18
CA ARG A 169 -7.45 2.77 24.68
C ARG A 169 -8.28 3.44 23.59
N GLY A 170 -7.96 3.21 22.32
CA GLY A 170 -8.54 3.94 21.21
C GLY A 170 -8.25 5.45 21.24
N THR A 171 -7.24 5.90 22.00
CA THR A 171 -6.84 7.32 22.04
C THR A 171 -5.82 7.61 20.97
N ALA A 172 -6.03 8.69 20.20
CA ALA A 172 -5.01 9.22 19.30
C ALA A 172 -3.84 9.75 20.12
N VAL A 173 -2.63 9.35 19.73
CA VAL A 173 -1.38 9.73 20.39
C VAL A 173 -0.72 10.89 19.66
N ALA A 174 -0.60 10.80 18.33
CA ALA A 174 -0.06 11.85 17.48
C ALA A 174 -0.59 11.68 16.05
N ARG A 175 -0.44 12.71 15.21
CA ARG A 175 -0.54 12.52 13.76
C ARG A 175 0.67 11.73 13.27
N ILE A 176 0.50 11.03 12.16
CA ILE A 176 1.64 10.39 11.49
C ILE A 176 2.58 11.49 10.97
N GLY A 177 3.87 11.36 11.27
CA GLY A 177 4.93 12.33 11.03
C GLY A 177 5.16 13.35 12.15
N GLU A 178 4.51 13.19 13.31
CA GLU A 178 4.61 14.10 14.46
C GLU A 178 5.04 13.40 15.77
N LEU A 179 5.47 12.12 15.71
CA LEU A 179 6.04 11.45 16.88
C LEU A 179 7.32 12.16 17.32
N GLN A 180 7.42 12.40 18.62
CA GLN A 180 8.57 13.08 19.22
C GLN A 180 9.68 12.08 19.51
N THR A 181 10.93 12.54 19.42
CA THR A 181 12.11 11.78 19.85
C THR A 181 12.00 11.40 21.32
N GLN A 182 12.37 10.16 21.64
CA GLN A 182 12.43 9.66 23.01
C GLN A 182 13.81 9.89 23.65
#